data_AF-A0A450S3C2-F1
#
_entry.id   AF-A0A450S3C2-F1
#
_cell.length_a   1.000
_cell.length_b   1.000
_cell.length_c   1.000
_cell.angle_alpha   90.00
_cell.angle_beta   90.00
_cell.angle_gamma   90.00
#
_symmetry.space_group_name_H-M   'P 1'
#
loop_
_entity.id
_entity.type
_entity.pdbx_description
1 polymer ?
#
loop_
_entity_poly.entity_id
_entity_poly.type
_entity_poly.pdbx_seq_one_letter_code
_entity_poly.pdbx_strand_id
1 'polypeptide(L)'
;MNMATRNDNAKDFDFEKIANKMPLVTVIPTRKFNEPLPSDCPELGTRWLRRSQSTADDEERCGLDAHESNDDKIQRYFYAGRADPNYGGVAFAYDASIDRREGDATPFDSGGLCRDLMKPSNLSDDENRKLVGDTKNDLTEWRKPFKEFLAVFFPNPRDYFHGRPRASAKWGPPDLPARQEENTEFIAWTWEARIHEPHPLLDGLLFWAAPHESCRRLKEYASESESHAFWQAPSWIERLWNTEHIDLGPIKEIPDSNRLPPDTFREFEKWIQDRLFGK
;
A
#
# COMPACT_ATOMS: atom_id res chain seq x y z
N MET A 1 12.75 36.62 36.17
CA MET A 1 13.21 35.23 36.29
C MET A 1 12.86 34.55 34.97
N ASN A 2 13.81 34.55 34.03
CA ASN A 2 13.66 33.90 32.73
C ASN A 2 13.93 32.41 32.91
N MET A 3 13.04 31.56 32.40
CA MET A 3 13.42 30.31 31.73
C MET A 3 12.23 29.82 30.91
N ALA A 4 12.21 30.30 29.66
CA ALA A 4 11.63 29.56 28.58
C ALA A 4 12.54 28.36 28.30
N THR A 5 12.01 27.14 28.39
CA THR A 5 12.55 26.00 27.66
C THR A 5 11.54 25.67 26.58
N ARG A 6 11.58 26.49 25.52
CA ARG A 6 11.02 26.15 24.22
C ARG A 6 11.94 25.06 23.68
N ASN A 7 11.42 23.85 23.54
CA ASN A 7 12.19 22.71 23.06
C ASN A 7 12.43 22.93 21.55
N ASP A 8 13.60 23.46 21.24
CA ASP A 8 14.10 23.70 19.88
C ASP A 8 14.36 22.34 19.21
N ASN A 9 13.36 21.81 18.49
CA ASN A 9 13.51 20.88 17.37
C ASN A 9 12.20 20.58 16.61
N ALA A 10 11.20 21.47 16.68
CA ALA A 10 10.09 21.42 15.74
C ALA A 10 10.62 21.83 14.36
N LYS A 11 11.13 20.87 13.58
CA LYS A 11 11.21 21.05 12.14
C LYS A 11 9.77 21.27 11.69
N ASP A 12 9.47 22.44 11.14
CA ASP A 12 8.26 22.61 10.34
C ASP A 12 8.40 21.65 9.16
N PHE A 13 7.74 20.50 9.28
CA PHE A 13 7.70 19.54 8.20
C PHE A 13 6.79 20.09 7.12
N ASP A 14 7.25 20.01 5.88
CA ASP A 14 6.42 20.33 4.73
C ASP A 14 5.48 19.15 4.45
N PHE A 15 4.37 19.09 5.19
CA PHE A 15 3.33 18.06 5.05
C PHE A 15 2.78 17.99 3.62
N GLU A 16 2.74 19.13 2.93
CA GLU A 16 2.28 19.19 1.54
C GLU A 16 3.26 18.48 0.61
N LYS A 17 4.56 18.77 0.71
CA LYS A 17 5.61 18.05 -0.02
C LYS A 17 5.57 16.56 0.27
N ILE A 18 5.37 16.17 1.53
CA ILE A 18 5.33 14.75 1.93
C ILE A 18 4.11 14.05 1.34
N ALA A 19 2.91 14.63 1.50
CA ALA A 19 1.68 14.05 0.98
C ALA A 19 1.74 13.90 -0.54
N ASN A 20 2.19 14.93 -1.26
CA ASN A 20 2.30 14.94 -2.73
C ASN A 20 3.36 13.96 -3.27
N LYS A 21 4.30 13.51 -2.45
CA LYS A 21 5.36 12.57 -2.84
C LYS A 21 5.19 11.17 -2.24
N MET A 22 4.19 10.94 -1.41
CA MET A 22 3.98 9.66 -0.75
C MET A 22 3.72 8.57 -1.82
N PRO A 23 4.55 7.53 -1.95
CA PRO A 23 4.28 6.53 -2.96
C PRO A 23 3.03 5.72 -2.61
N LEU A 24 2.33 5.23 -3.64
CA LEU A 24 1.35 4.17 -3.44
C LEU A 24 2.06 2.83 -3.55
N VAL A 25 1.87 1.97 -2.55
CA VAL A 25 2.60 0.72 -2.40
C VAL A 25 1.64 -0.44 -2.50
N THR A 26 2.00 -1.47 -3.27
CA THR A 26 1.27 -2.74 -3.27
C THR A 26 2.23 -3.89 -2.99
N VAL A 27 1.72 -4.96 -2.38
CA VAL A 27 2.48 -6.15 -2.03
C VAL A 27 1.84 -7.36 -2.69
N ILE A 28 2.68 -8.17 -3.34
CA ILE A 28 2.28 -9.37 -4.08
C ILE A 28 2.87 -10.61 -3.40
N PRO A 29 2.08 -11.69 -3.22
CA PRO A 29 2.58 -12.95 -2.71
C PRO A 29 3.71 -13.54 -3.57
N THR A 30 4.79 -13.99 -2.93
CA THR A 30 5.96 -14.59 -3.60
C THR A 30 5.60 -15.77 -4.49
N ARG A 31 4.58 -16.57 -4.11
CA ARG A 31 4.07 -17.70 -4.91
C ARG A 31 3.69 -17.31 -6.34
N LYS A 32 3.26 -16.08 -6.59
CA LYS A 32 2.93 -15.60 -7.94
C LYS A 32 4.15 -15.45 -8.84
N PHE A 33 5.34 -15.32 -8.25
CA PHE A 33 6.62 -15.30 -8.95
C PHE A 33 7.27 -16.69 -9.04
N ASN A 34 6.65 -17.72 -8.46
CA ASN A 34 7.08 -19.11 -8.57
C ASN A 34 6.34 -19.87 -9.70
N GLU A 35 5.27 -19.30 -10.23
CA GLU A 35 4.53 -19.81 -11.39
C GLU A 35 5.21 -19.36 -12.70
N PRO A 36 4.98 -20.04 -13.84
CA PRO A 36 5.46 -19.57 -15.14
C PRO A 36 5.02 -18.13 -15.40
N LEU A 37 5.98 -17.24 -15.59
CA LEU A 37 5.71 -15.83 -15.80
C LEU A 37 5.19 -15.58 -17.22
N PRO A 38 4.28 -14.60 -17.43
CA PRO A 38 3.82 -14.24 -18.76
C PRO A 38 4.96 -13.61 -19.57
N SER A 39 4.94 -13.80 -20.89
CA SER A 39 5.88 -13.15 -21.82
C SER A 39 5.70 -11.63 -21.84
N ASP A 40 4.45 -11.16 -21.73
CA ASP A 40 4.12 -9.74 -21.68
C ASP A 40 4.19 -9.20 -20.26
N CYS A 41 4.49 -7.91 -20.14
CA CYS A 41 4.48 -7.20 -18.86
C CYS A 41 3.11 -7.38 -18.21
N PRO A 42 3.07 -7.90 -16.98
CA PRO A 42 1.80 -8.14 -16.34
C PRO A 42 1.10 -6.83 -15.97
N GLU A 43 -0.23 -6.89 -15.99
CA GLU A 43 -1.08 -5.86 -15.41
C GLU A 43 -1.39 -6.24 -13.95
N LEU A 44 -1.16 -5.29 -13.06
CA LEU A 44 -1.75 -5.28 -11.74
C LEU A 44 -3.26 -5.09 -11.92
N GLY A 45 -4.02 -6.19 -11.91
CA GLY A 45 -5.46 -6.03 -12.11
C GLY A 45 -6.22 -7.28 -12.49
N THR A 46 -5.64 -8.02 -13.41
CA THR A 46 -6.30 -9.17 -14.03
C THR A 46 -5.66 -10.48 -13.58
N ARG A 47 -4.31 -10.54 -13.58
CA ARG A 47 -3.58 -11.81 -13.46
C ARG A 47 -2.99 -12.11 -12.07
N TRP A 48 -2.58 -11.09 -11.31
CA TRP A 48 -1.70 -11.30 -10.14
C TRP A 48 -2.40 -11.32 -8.78
N LEU A 49 -3.50 -10.59 -8.64
CA LEU A 49 -4.10 -10.23 -7.36
C LEU A 49 -5.63 -10.45 -7.36
N ARG A 50 -6.14 -11.50 -8.04
CA ARG A 50 -7.59 -11.82 -7.99
C ARG A 50 -8.04 -11.86 -6.52
N ARG A 51 -9.08 -11.10 -6.22
CA ARG A 51 -9.74 -11.04 -4.92
C ARG A 51 -10.33 -12.41 -4.60
N SER A 52 -10.23 -12.85 -3.34
CA SER A 52 -10.97 -14.04 -2.88
C SER A 52 -12.45 -13.74 -2.79
N GLN A 53 -13.30 -14.71 -3.12
CA GLN A 53 -14.77 -14.56 -3.05
C GLN A 53 -15.24 -14.05 -1.68
N SER A 54 -14.67 -14.52 -0.58
CA SER A 54 -15.05 -14.06 0.77
C SER A 54 -14.82 -12.56 0.98
N THR A 55 -13.74 -12.02 0.41
CA THR A 55 -13.46 -10.58 0.45
C THR A 55 -14.38 -9.82 -0.49
N ALA A 56 -14.84 -10.44 -1.59
CA ALA A 56 -15.87 -9.88 -2.47
C ALA A 56 -17.13 -9.54 -1.67
N ASP A 57 -17.66 -10.55 -0.99
CA ASP A 57 -18.94 -10.50 -0.28
C ASP A 57 -18.91 -9.48 0.90
N ASP A 58 -17.80 -9.41 1.65
CA ASP A 58 -17.70 -8.50 2.80
C ASP A 58 -17.65 -7.02 2.38
N GLU A 59 -16.93 -6.66 1.31
CA GLU A 59 -16.86 -5.26 0.89
C GLU A 59 -18.14 -4.82 0.15
N GLU A 60 -18.80 -5.72 -0.59
CA GLU A 60 -20.13 -5.46 -1.15
C GLU A 60 -21.12 -5.11 -0.03
N ARG A 61 -21.11 -5.87 1.07
CA ARG A 61 -21.94 -5.60 2.26
C ARG A 61 -21.69 -4.20 2.82
N CYS A 62 -20.43 -3.76 2.86
CA CYS A 62 -20.05 -2.41 3.26
C CYS A 62 -20.32 -1.30 2.22
N GLY A 63 -20.87 -1.63 1.05
CA GLY A 63 -21.10 -0.66 -0.03
C GLY A 63 -19.82 -0.05 -0.62
N LEU A 64 -18.69 -0.74 -0.46
CA LEU A 64 -17.46 -0.45 -1.17
C LEU A 64 -17.62 -0.78 -2.67
N ASP A 65 -18.47 -1.76 -2.97
CA ASP A 65 -18.81 -2.24 -4.31
C ASP A 65 -20.33 -2.18 -4.50
N ALA A 66 -20.88 -0.99 -4.70
CA ALA A 66 -22.30 -0.86 -4.98
C ALA A 66 -22.62 -1.50 -6.34
N HIS A 67 -23.32 -2.65 -6.30
CA HIS A 67 -24.01 -3.37 -7.38
C HIS A 67 -24.07 -2.64 -8.73
N GLU A 68 -23.02 -2.75 -9.52
CA GLU A 68 -23.12 -2.77 -10.97
C GLU A 68 -22.38 -4.01 -11.46
N SER A 69 -23.20 -5.00 -11.77
CA SER A 69 -22.90 -6.34 -12.24
C SER A 69 -21.87 -6.40 -13.37
N ASN A 70 -20.59 -6.32 -13.05
CA ASN A 70 -19.55 -6.88 -13.89
C ASN A 70 -18.48 -7.48 -13.00
N ASP A 71 -18.22 -8.76 -13.17
CA ASP A 71 -17.08 -9.53 -12.64
C ASP A 71 -15.69 -8.93 -12.99
N ASP A 72 -15.67 -7.74 -13.61
CA ASP A 72 -14.52 -7.07 -14.23
C ASP A 72 -14.12 -5.75 -13.57
N LYS A 73 -14.81 -5.26 -12.52
CA LYS A 73 -14.30 -4.11 -11.74
C LYS A 73 -13.14 -4.58 -10.86
N ILE A 74 -12.01 -4.73 -11.50
CA ILE A 74 -10.72 -5.04 -10.91
C ILE A 74 -10.45 -4.02 -9.80
N GLN A 75 -10.37 -4.47 -8.56
CA GLN A 75 -9.93 -3.63 -7.46
C GLN A 75 -8.55 -4.05 -7.00
N ARG A 76 -7.67 -3.05 -6.87
CA ARG A 76 -6.29 -3.23 -6.45
C ARG A 76 -6.01 -2.32 -5.29
N TYR A 77 -5.67 -2.94 -4.16
CA TYR A 77 -5.32 -2.26 -2.94
C TYR A 77 -3.86 -1.81 -3.01
N PHE A 78 -3.69 -0.52 -2.84
CA PHE A 78 -2.43 0.14 -2.59
C PHE A 78 -2.52 0.83 -1.25
N TYR A 79 -1.39 0.99 -0.59
CA TYR A 79 -1.30 1.68 0.69
C TYR A 79 -0.34 2.85 0.56
N ALA A 80 -0.70 3.98 1.13
CA ALA A 80 0.10 5.19 1.08
C ALA A 80 1.39 5.01 1.88
N GLY A 81 2.49 4.67 1.20
CA GLY A 81 3.84 4.56 1.74
C GLY A 81 4.14 3.29 2.55
N ARG A 82 3.26 2.29 2.56
CA ARG A 82 3.34 1.19 3.53
C ARG A 82 3.28 -0.17 2.86
N ALA A 83 4.10 -1.09 3.36
CA ALA A 83 4.12 -2.48 2.91
C ALA A 83 3.97 -3.38 4.13
N ASP A 84 2.84 -4.08 4.24
CA ASP A 84 2.64 -5.07 5.30
C ASP A 84 3.04 -6.48 4.79
N PRO A 85 3.99 -7.17 5.47
CA PRO A 85 4.40 -8.53 5.13
C PRO A 85 3.29 -9.60 5.22
N ASN A 86 2.14 -9.28 5.82
CA ASN A 86 0.97 -10.14 5.83
C ASN A 86 0.32 -10.28 4.44
N TYR A 87 0.46 -9.29 3.55
CA TYR A 87 -0.16 -9.32 2.21
C TYR A 87 0.70 -10.03 1.15
N GLY A 88 1.96 -10.34 1.44
CA GLY A 88 2.85 -11.03 0.51
C GLY A 88 4.31 -10.71 0.74
N GLY A 89 5.12 -10.87 -0.32
CA GLY A 89 6.58 -10.73 -0.18
C GLY A 89 7.30 -9.89 -1.21
N VAL A 90 6.68 -9.58 -2.34
CA VAL A 90 7.28 -8.64 -3.31
C VAL A 90 6.52 -7.33 -3.24
N ALA A 91 7.20 -6.25 -2.86
CA ALA A 91 6.61 -4.91 -2.74
C ALA A 91 7.00 -4.03 -3.93
N PHE A 92 6.06 -3.20 -4.37
CA PHE A 92 6.25 -2.25 -5.47
C PHE A 92 5.78 -0.86 -5.00
N ALA A 93 6.61 0.16 -5.19
CA ALA A 93 6.30 1.55 -4.86
C ALA A 93 6.12 2.37 -6.15
N TYR A 94 4.98 3.06 -6.27
CA TYR A 94 4.62 3.86 -7.44
C TYR A 94 4.61 5.35 -7.11
N ASP A 95 5.01 6.18 -8.07
CA ASP A 95 4.94 7.63 -7.95
C ASP A 95 3.51 8.17 -8.15
N ALA A 96 3.34 9.49 -7.98
CA ALA A 96 2.05 10.16 -8.05
C ALA A 96 1.37 10.11 -9.43
N SER A 97 2.03 9.63 -10.49
CA SER A 97 1.42 9.41 -11.80
C SER A 97 0.26 8.40 -11.73
N ILE A 98 0.32 7.45 -10.77
CA ILE A 98 -0.71 6.45 -10.54
C ILE A 98 -2.01 7.06 -10.00
N ASP A 99 -1.97 8.26 -9.42
CA ASP A 99 -3.17 8.94 -8.88
C ASP A 99 -4.17 9.32 -9.98
N ARG A 100 -3.75 9.33 -11.26
CA ARG A 100 -4.58 9.69 -12.42
C ARG A 100 -5.55 8.58 -12.85
N ARG A 101 -5.43 7.40 -12.24
CA ARG A 101 -6.21 6.22 -12.57
C ARG A 101 -7.62 6.32 -12.01
N GLU A 102 -8.55 5.56 -12.59
CA GLU A 102 -9.88 5.41 -11.99
C GLU A 102 -9.73 4.66 -10.66
N GLY A 103 -10.26 5.23 -9.59
CA GLY A 103 -10.16 4.64 -8.26
C GLY A 103 -10.64 5.54 -7.15
N ASP A 104 -10.55 5.02 -5.93
CA ASP A 104 -10.86 5.76 -4.71
C ASP A 104 -9.81 5.53 -3.62
N ALA A 105 -9.89 6.33 -2.55
CA ALA A 105 -9.03 6.18 -1.39
C ALA A 105 -9.78 6.47 -0.08
N THR A 106 -9.41 5.75 0.97
CA THR A 106 -9.98 5.87 2.32
C THR A 106 -8.86 5.97 3.37
N PRO A 107 -9.11 6.62 4.53
CA PRO A 107 -8.10 6.80 5.57
C PRO A 107 -7.90 5.56 6.47
N PHE A 108 -8.15 4.36 5.95
CA PHE A 108 -8.04 3.06 6.64
C PHE A 108 -8.08 1.89 5.63
N ASP A 109 -7.70 0.67 6.04
CA ASP A 109 -7.95 -0.55 5.26
C ASP A 109 -9.45 -0.86 5.28
N SER A 110 -10.10 -0.69 4.13
CA SER A 110 -11.55 -0.80 4.02
C SER A 110 -12.01 -2.26 4.12
N GLY A 111 -11.22 -3.22 3.62
CA GLY A 111 -11.49 -4.65 3.75
C GLY A 111 -11.34 -5.14 5.19
N GLY A 112 -10.36 -4.62 5.92
CA GLY A 112 -10.16 -4.89 7.35
C GLY A 112 -11.31 -4.36 8.20
N LEU A 113 -11.88 -3.20 7.85
CA LEU A 113 -13.05 -2.64 8.54
C LEU A 113 -14.26 -3.55 8.35
N CYS A 114 -14.52 -3.98 7.12
CA CYS A 114 -15.65 -4.84 6.77
C CYS A 114 -15.61 -6.25 7.35
N ARG A 115 -14.41 -6.69 7.75
CA ARG A 115 -14.15 -8.01 8.33
C ARG A 115 -13.97 -7.96 9.85
N ASP A 116 -14.30 -6.83 10.48
CA ASP A 116 -14.15 -6.59 11.91
C ASP A 116 -12.72 -6.84 12.43
N LEU A 117 -11.71 -6.62 11.58
CA LEU A 117 -10.28 -6.79 11.93
C LEU A 117 -9.73 -5.54 12.65
N MET A 118 -10.54 -4.51 12.80
CA MET A 118 -10.16 -3.26 13.44
C MET A 118 -11.31 -2.61 14.19
N LYS A 119 -10.97 -1.72 15.12
CA LYS A 119 -11.94 -0.82 15.73
C LYS A 119 -12.29 0.35 14.80
N PRO A 120 -13.51 0.88 14.87
CA PRO A 120 -14.63 0.38 15.68
C PRO A 120 -15.25 -0.88 15.06
N SER A 121 -15.17 -2.00 15.78
CA SER A 121 -15.63 -3.33 15.30
C SER A 121 -17.07 -3.62 15.73
N ASN A 122 -17.80 -2.58 16.14
CA ASN A 122 -19.14 -2.66 16.71
C ASN A 122 -20.14 -1.81 15.91
N LEU A 123 -19.72 -1.32 14.75
CA LEU A 123 -20.60 -0.67 13.79
C LEU A 123 -21.42 -1.75 13.08
N SER A 124 -22.70 -1.47 12.86
CA SER A 124 -23.52 -2.22 11.92
C SER A 124 -23.02 -2.06 10.49
N ASP A 125 -23.42 -2.95 9.58
CA ASP A 125 -23.07 -2.85 8.15
C ASP A 125 -23.48 -1.50 7.54
N ASP A 126 -24.61 -0.93 7.95
CA ASP A 126 -25.09 0.37 7.48
C ASP A 126 -24.22 1.52 8.03
N GLU A 127 -23.75 1.42 9.27
CA GLU A 127 -22.81 2.39 9.85
C GLU A 127 -21.42 2.29 9.20
N ASN A 128 -20.94 1.09 8.89
CA ASN A 128 -19.73 0.87 8.11
C ASN A 128 -19.85 1.48 6.71
N ARG A 129 -20.96 1.21 6.01
CA ARG A 129 -21.24 1.80 4.69
C ARG A 129 -21.27 3.32 4.73
N LYS A 130 -21.88 3.87 5.78
CA LYS A 130 -21.91 5.31 6.00
C LYS A 130 -20.51 5.86 6.29
N LEU A 131 -19.71 5.21 7.13
CA LEU A 131 -18.33 5.64 7.43
C LEU A 131 -17.46 5.62 6.18
N VAL A 132 -17.52 4.55 5.38
CA VAL A 132 -16.83 4.45 4.08
C VAL A 132 -17.31 5.57 3.16
N GLY A 133 -18.62 5.74 2.98
CA GLY A 133 -19.19 6.78 2.13
C GLY A 133 -18.80 8.20 2.55
N ASP A 134 -18.77 8.48 3.86
CA ASP A 134 -18.43 9.78 4.44
C ASP A 134 -16.92 10.11 4.33
N THR A 135 -16.06 9.11 4.10
CA THR A 135 -14.59 9.26 4.14
C THR A 135 -13.88 8.90 2.85
N LYS A 136 -14.57 8.29 1.89
CA LYS A 136 -14.06 7.95 0.58
C LYS A 136 -13.80 9.21 -0.24
N ASN A 137 -12.65 9.26 -0.90
CA ASN A 137 -12.26 10.32 -1.82
C ASN A 137 -11.92 9.72 -3.18
N ASP A 138 -12.10 10.50 -4.25
CA ASP A 138 -11.58 10.12 -5.55
C ASP A 138 -10.05 9.99 -5.52
N LEU A 139 -9.50 9.01 -6.22
CA LEU A 139 -8.05 8.80 -6.27
C LEU A 139 -7.29 10.00 -6.86
N THR A 140 -7.92 10.82 -7.69
CA THR A 140 -7.24 12.02 -8.18
C THR A 140 -7.10 13.12 -7.11
N GLU A 141 -7.84 13.04 -6.02
CA GLU A 141 -7.96 14.09 -5.00
C GLU A 141 -7.44 13.69 -3.61
N TRP A 142 -7.17 12.39 -3.37
CA TRP A 142 -6.86 11.82 -2.05
C TRP A 142 -5.67 12.48 -1.32
N ARG A 143 -4.72 13.04 -2.06
CA ARG A 143 -3.51 13.68 -1.53
C ARG A 143 -3.83 14.82 -0.56
N LYS A 144 -4.89 15.59 -0.84
CA LYS A 144 -5.30 16.73 -0.02
C LYS A 144 -5.83 16.30 1.36
N PRO A 145 -6.85 15.43 1.47
CA PRO A 145 -7.29 14.92 2.76
C PRO A 145 -6.21 14.08 3.46
N PHE A 146 -5.32 13.40 2.72
CA PHE A 146 -4.17 12.71 3.32
C PHE A 146 -3.19 13.68 4.01
N LYS A 147 -2.87 14.82 3.39
CA LYS A 147 -2.07 15.87 4.04
C LYS A 147 -2.69 16.33 5.36
N GLU A 148 -4.00 16.60 5.35
CA GLU A 148 -4.73 17.04 6.54
C GLU A 148 -4.71 15.96 7.62
N PHE A 149 -4.95 14.72 7.24
CA PHE A 149 -4.83 13.56 8.12
C PHE A 149 -3.45 13.49 8.76
N LEU A 150 -2.37 13.56 7.96
CA LEU A 150 -1.00 13.55 8.48
C LEU A 150 -0.76 14.66 9.49
N ALA A 151 -1.14 15.90 9.16
CA ALA A 151 -0.91 17.05 10.02
C ALA A 151 -1.67 16.98 11.36
N VAL A 152 -2.88 16.42 11.36
CA VAL A 152 -3.71 16.34 12.56
C VAL A 152 -3.31 15.15 13.43
N PHE A 153 -3.10 13.98 12.85
CA PHE A 153 -2.81 12.75 13.60
C PHE A 153 -1.34 12.60 13.97
N PHE A 154 -0.41 13.19 13.22
CA PHE A 154 1.03 13.02 13.39
C PHE A 154 1.76 14.37 13.42
N PRO A 155 2.04 14.93 14.61
CA PRO A 155 2.80 16.19 14.75
C PRO A 155 4.16 16.15 14.04
N ASN A 156 4.74 14.95 13.93
CA ASN A 156 5.88 14.65 13.08
C ASN A 156 5.45 13.61 12.03
N PRO A 157 5.45 13.93 10.72
CA PRO A 157 5.00 13.03 9.67
C PRO A 157 5.85 11.77 9.51
N ARG A 158 7.06 11.71 10.11
CA ARG A 158 7.82 10.45 10.20
C ARG A 158 7.12 9.40 11.06
N ASP A 159 6.38 9.87 12.06
CA ASP A 159 5.62 9.01 12.96
C ASP A 159 4.46 8.33 12.23
N TYR A 160 4.11 8.77 11.01
CA TYR A 160 3.20 8.02 10.16
C TYR A 160 3.70 6.61 9.88
N PHE A 161 5.03 6.36 9.90
CA PHE A 161 5.63 5.05 9.61
C PHE A 161 5.70 4.10 10.81
N HIS A 162 5.99 4.59 12.01
CA HIS A 162 6.18 3.71 13.17
C HIS A 162 5.62 4.27 14.47
N GLY A 163 4.97 5.43 14.40
CA GLY A 163 4.30 6.06 15.52
C GLY A 163 2.79 5.84 15.46
N ARG A 164 2.15 6.06 16.61
CA ARG A 164 0.72 5.88 16.78
C ARG A 164 -0.04 7.16 16.42
N PRO A 165 -1.14 7.08 15.67
CA PRO A 165 -2.01 8.24 15.45
C PRO A 165 -2.55 8.77 16.77
N ARG A 166 -2.68 10.09 16.89
CA ARG A 166 -3.26 10.71 18.09
C ARG A 166 -4.75 10.43 18.18
N ALA A 167 -5.19 9.64 19.17
CA ALA A 167 -6.60 9.35 19.39
C ALA A 167 -7.47 10.61 19.63
N SER A 168 -6.87 11.67 20.21
CA SER A 168 -7.52 12.97 20.43
C SER A 168 -7.60 13.88 19.20
N ALA A 169 -7.10 13.44 18.04
CA ALA A 169 -7.18 14.17 16.78
C ALA A 169 -8.63 14.48 16.38
N LYS A 170 -8.86 15.69 15.87
CA LYS A 170 -10.17 16.14 15.37
C LYS A 170 -10.11 16.32 13.85
N TRP A 171 -10.21 15.21 13.12
CA TRP A 171 -10.31 15.15 11.66
C TRP A 171 -11.25 14.01 11.25
N GLY A 172 -12.24 14.29 10.40
CA GLY A 172 -13.25 13.31 9.97
C GLY A 172 -14.21 12.81 11.08
N PRO A 173 -14.98 11.74 10.81
CA PRO A 173 -15.93 11.15 11.76
C PRO A 173 -15.28 10.67 13.07
N PRO A 174 -16.04 10.60 14.18
CA PRO A 174 -15.52 10.10 15.46
C PRO A 174 -15.13 8.61 15.41
N ASP A 175 -15.78 7.86 14.54
CA ASP A 175 -15.62 6.42 14.38
C ASP A 175 -14.45 6.03 13.47
N LEU A 176 -13.53 6.95 13.17
CA LEU A 176 -12.34 6.63 12.39
C LEU A 176 -11.44 5.63 13.13
N PRO A 177 -10.94 4.57 12.45
CA PRO A 177 -10.02 3.60 13.05
C PRO A 177 -8.77 4.23 13.69
N ALA A 178 -8.23 5.29 13.09
CA ALA A 178 -7.07 6.03 13.61
C ALA A 178 -7.31 6.71 14.98
N ARG A 179 -8.57 6.83 15.43
CA ARG A 179 -8.92 7.38 16.75
C ARG A 179 -9.10 6.33 17.83
N GLN A 180 -9.13 5.06 17.47
CA GLN A 180 -9.39 3.98 18.41
C GLN A 180 -8.07 3.58 19.07
N GLU A 181 -8.05 3.49 20.39
CA GLU A 181 -6.81 3.27 21.13
C GLU A 181 -6.42 1.79 21.23
N GLU A 182 -7.40 0.92 21.08
CA GLU A 182 -7.34 -0.53 21.06
C GLU A 182 -6.73 -1.04 19.76
N ASN A 183 -6.82 -0.21 18.73
CA ASN A 183 -6.13 -0.35 17.47
C ASN A 183 -4.61 -0.17 17.74
N THR A 184 -3.92 -1.30 18.01
CA THR A 184 -2.46 -1.38 18.25
C THR A 184 -1.61 -1.71 17.00
N GLU A 185 -2.11 -2.52 16.08
CA GLU A 185 -1.52 -2.82 14.76
C GLU A 185 -1.78 -1.72 13.72
N PHE A 186 -1.31 -0.48 13.96
CA PHE A 186 -1.63 0.68 13.10
C PHE A 186 -1.10 0.63 11.67
N ILE A 187 -0.23 -0.33 11.38
CA ILE A 187 0.20 -0.66 10.02
C ILE A 187 -0.99 -1.21 9.20
N ALA A 188 -1.99 -1.83 9.85
CA ALA A 188 -3.22 -2.32 9.24
C ALA A 188 -4.30 -1.24 9.03
N TRP A 189 -4.09 0.02 9.43
CA TRP A 189 -5.06 1.14 9.28
C TRP A 189 -4.49 2.28 8.47
N THR A 190 -3.70 1.92 7.47
CA THR A 190 -3.04 2.90 6.61
C THR A 190 -4.02 3.44 5.59
N TRP A 191 -3.68 4.58 4.99
CA TRP A 191 -4.46 5.11 3.88
C TRP A 191 -4.44 4.12 2.74
N GLU A 192 -5.61 3.58 2.40
CA GLU A 192 -5.81 2.62 1.34
C GLU A 192 -6.30 3.35 0.09
N ALA A 193 -5.75 2.99 -1.05
CA ALA A 193 -6.20 3.38 -2.37
C ALA A 193 -6.64 2.14 -3.14
N ARG A 194 -7.79 2.21 -3.79
CA ARG A 194 -8.34 1.16 -4.65
C ARG A 194 -8.35 1.66 -6.09
N ILE A 195 -7.61 0.99 -6.96
CA ILE A 195 -7.64 1.27 -8.41
C ILE A 195 -8.64 0.33 -9.06
N HIS A 196 -9.53 0.89 -9.89
CA HIS A 196 -10.68 0.21 -10.50
C HIS A 196 -10.43 -0.28 -11.94
N GLU A 197 -9.23 -0.06 -12.45
CA GLU A 197 -8.80 -0.42 -13.79
C GLU A 197 -7.46 -1.18 -13.78
N PRO A 198 -7.13 -1.95 -14.84
CA PRO A 198 -5.82 -2.55 -14.98
C PRO A 198 -4.69 -1.50 -14.99
N HIS A 199 -3.63 -1.77 -14.24
CA HIS A 199 -2.43 -0.92 -14.21
C HIS A 199 -1.19 -1.71 -14.64
N PRO A 200 -0.46 -1.31 -15.70
CA PRO A 200 0.78 -1.98 -16.10
C PRO A 200 1.83 -1.93 -14.98
N LEU A 201 2.41 -3.08 -14.61
CA LEU A 201 3.33 -3.20 -13.46
C LEU A 201 4.49 -2.19 -13.44
N LEU A 202 5.00 -1.80 -14.60
CA LEU A 202 6.17 -0.92 -14.70
C LEU A 202 5.83 0.57 -14.83
N ASP A 203 4.55 0.91 -15.06
CA ASP A 203 4.16 2.30 -15.29
C ASP A 203 4.19 3.09 -13.97
N GLY A 204 5.00 4.15 -13.89
CA GLY A 204 5.18 4.93 -12.66
C GLY A 204 5.89 4.20 -11.52
N LEU A 205 6.53 3.05 -11.78
CA LEU A 205 7.26 2.30 -10.76
C LEU A 205 8.53 3.05 -10.35
N LEU A 206 8.65 3.39 -9.06
CA LEU A 206 9.83 4.04 -8.50
C LEU A 206 10.93 3.04 -8.14
N PHE A 207 10.53 2.02 -7.38
CA PHE A 207 11.39 0.93 -6.94
C PHE A 207 10.55 -0.24 -6.45
N TRP A 208 11.19 -1.38 -6.32
CA TRP A 208 10.57 -2.60 -5.83
C TRP A 208 11.50 -3.35 -4.88
N ALA A 209 10.95 -4.26 -4.12
CA ALA A 209 11.70 -5.11 -3.22
C ALA A 209 11.19 -6.54 -3.27
N ALA A 210 12.10 -7.49 -3.21
CA ALA A 210 11.77 -8.90 -3.20
C ALA A 210 12.73 -9.67 -2.30
N PRO A 211 12.31 -10.83 -1.76
CA PRO A 211 13.22 -11.74 -1.11
C PRO A 211 14.19 -12.35 -2.14
N HIS A 212 15.32 -12.83 -1.65
CA HIS A 212 16.40 -13.38 -2.45
C HIS A 212 15.94 -14.49 -3.40
N GLU A 213 15.04 -15.35 -2.94
CA GLU A 213 14.51 -16.47 -3.72
C GLU A 213 13.68 -15.98 -4.91
N SER A 214 12.82 -14.97 -4.71
CA SER A 214 12.04 -14.36 -5.78
C SER A 214 12.94 -13.62 -6.77
N CYS A 215 13.99 -12.95 -6.30
CA CYS A 215 15.01 -12.34 -7.14
C CYS A 215 15.71 -13.36 -8.05
N ARG A 216 16.12 -14.50 -7.47
CA ARG A 216 16.78 -15.57 -8.22
C ARG A 216 15.86 -16.12 -9.31
N ARG A 217 14.59 -16.38 -8.99
CA ARG A 217 13.60 -16.87 -9.96
C ARG A 217 13.37 -15.91 -11.12
N LEU A 218 13.25 -14.61 -10.83
CA LEU A 218 13.12 -13.59 -11.88
C LEU A 218 14.34 -13.58 -12.82
N LYS A 219 15.56 -13.73 -12.29
CA LYS A 219 16.79 -13.79 -13.10
C LYS A 219 16.89 -15.06 -13.95
N GLU A 220 16.50 -16.20 -13.38
CA GLU A 220 16.45 -17.48 -14.11
C GLU A 220 15.51 -17.37 -15.32
N TYR A 221 14.30 -16.84 -15.11
CA TYR A 221 13.34 -16.65 -16.20
C TYR A 221 13.88 -15.73 -17.31
N ALA A 222 14.54 -14.62 -16.97
CA ALA A 222 15.13 -13.72 -17.97
C ALA A 222 16.17 -14.46 -18.83
N SER A 223 17.02 -15.28 -18.19
CA SER A 223 18.06 -16.05 -18.87
C SER A 223 17.49 -17.12 -19.80
N GLU A 224 16.39 -17.77 -19.41
CA GLU A 224 15.67 -18.76 -20.23
C GLU A 224 15.01 -18.09 -21.45
N SER A 225 14.44 -16.89 -21.29
CA SER A 225 13.80 -16.12 -22.35
C SER A 225 14.79 -15.59 -23.40
N GLU A 226 15.99 -15.16 -23.00
CA GLU A 226 17.02 -14.64 -23.90
C GLU A 226 17.57 -15.69 -24.87
N SER A 227 17.54 -16.97 -24.49
CA SER A 227 17.99 -18.09 -25.35
C SER A 227 17.19 -18.24 -26.66
N HIS A 228 16.06 -17.53 -26.79
CA HIS A 228 15.14 -17.60 -27.93
C HIS A 228 14.98 -16.31 -28.75
N ALA A 229 15.55 -15.16 -28.35
CA ALA A 229 15.21 -13.87 -28.95
C ALA A 229 16.39 -12.89 -29.13
N PHE A 230 17.24 -13.12 -30.13
CA PHE A 230 18.42 -12.28 -30.41
C PHE A 230 18.12 -10.88 -31.01
N TRP A 231 16.85 -10.55 -31.29
CA TRP A 231 16.45 -9.30 -31.97
C TRP A 231 15.21 -8.61 -31.37
N GLN A 232 14.81 -8.93 -30.14
CA GLN A 232 13.61 -8.34 -29.52
C GLN A 232 13.96 -7.23 -28.50
N ALA A 233 12.98 -6.35 -28.25
CA ALA A 233 13.05 -5.38 -27.17
C ALA A 233 13.29 -6.08 -25.82
N PRO A 234 13.94 -5.41 -24.84
CA PRO A 234 14.24 -6.02 -23.54
C PRO A 234 12.97 -6.56 -22.88
N SER A 235 13.06 -7.75 -22.30
CA SER A 235 11.94 -8.39 -21.62
C SER A 235 11.40 -7.46 -20.50
N TRP A 236 10.15 -7.63 -20.10
CA TRP A 236 9.62 -6.81 -19.00
C TRP A 236 10.37 -7.07 -17.68
N ILE A 237 10.99 -8.24 -17.52
CA ILE A 237 11.83 -8.56 -16.36
C ILE A 237 13.16 -7.82 -16.42
N GLU A 238 13.81 -7.72 -17.58
CA GLU A 238 14.98 -6.84 -17.75
C GLU A 238 14.61 -5.39 -17.43
N ARG A 239 13.45 -4.91 -17.88
CA ARG A 239 12.97 -3.55 -17.54
C ARG A 239 12.69 -3.39 -16.05
N LEU A 240 12.16 -4.41 -15.39
CA LEU A 240 11.98 -4.43 -13.93
C LEU A 240 13.34 -4.35 -13.22
N TRP A 241 14.35 -5.09 -13.67
CA TRP A 241 15.71 -5.05 -13.13
C TRP A 241 16.46 -3.74 -13.39
N ASN A 242 16.09 -3.01 -14.44
CA ASN A 242 16.57 -1.65 -14.67
C ASN A 242 15.89 -0.60 -13.77
N THR A 243 14.85 -0.99 -13.03
CA THR A 243 14.24 -0.19 -11.99
C THR A 243 14.92 -0.49 -10.66
N GLU A 244 15.04 0.53 -9.80
CA GLU A 244 15.72 0.42 -8.51
C GLU A 244 15.11 -0.70 -7.64
N HIS A 245 15.98 -1.52 -7.04
CA HIS A 245 15.61 -2.77 -6.39
C HIS A 245 16.27 -2.92 -5.02
N ILE A 246 15.53 -3.45 -4.06
CA ILE A 246 16.00 -3.79 -2.71
C ILE A 246 15.89 -5.31 -2.50
N ASP A 247 17.04 -5.98 -2.28
CA ASP A 247 17.06 -7.39 -1.87
C ASP A 247 16.73 -7.46 -0.38
N LEU A 248 15.61 -8.07 -0.03
CA LEU A 248 15.16 -8.22 1.36
C LEU A 248 15.90 -9.34 2.11
N GLY A 249 16.85 -9.99 1.44
CA GLY A 249 17.56 -11.16 1.95
C GLY A 249 16.75 -12.45 1.81
N PRO A 250 17.24 -13.56 2.39
CA PRO A 250 16.58 -14.85 2.30
C PRO A 250 15.25 -14.83 3.07
N ILE A 251 14.24 -15.53 2.53
CA ILE A 251 13.00 -15.79 3.26
C ILE A 251 13.37 -16.56 4.54
N LYS A 252 13.24 -15.91 5.70
CA LYS A 252 13.23 -16.62 6.98
C LYS A 252 11.92 -17.36 7.06
N GLU A 253 11.90 -18.61 6.61
CA GLU A 253 10.72 -19.46 6.74
C GLU A 253 10.26 -19.46 8.19
N ILE A 254 9.03 -18.97 8.42
CA ILE A 254 8.31 -19.27 9.65
C ILE A 254 7.59 -20.58 9.35
N PRO A 255 7.94 -21.70 10.02
CA PRO A 255 7.22 -22.95 9.85
C PRO A 255 5.73 -22.69 10.07
N ASP A 256 4.89 -23.09 9.10
CA ASP A 256 3.42 -22.99 9.11
C ASP A 256 2.77 -21.62 8.86
N SER A 257 3.46 -20.62 8.31
CA SER A 257 2.78 -19.38 7.88
C SER A 257 3.21 -18.87 6.51
N ASN A 258 2.23 -18.48 5.68
CA ASN A 258 2.46 -17.69 4.45
C ASN A 258 2.96 -16.26 4.74
N ARG A 259 3.27 -15.93 6.00
CA ARG A 259 3.65 -14.59 6.44
C ARG A 259 5.18 -14.49 6.48
N LEU A 260 5.69 -13.39 5.95
CA LEU A 260 7.08 -13.02 6.18
C LEU A 260 7.23 -12.45 7.60
N PRO A 261 8.45 -12.47 8.17
CA PRO A 261 8.70 -11.79 9.44
C PRO A 261 8.14 -10.35 9.44
N PRO A 262 7.58 -9.86 10.54
CA PRO A 262 6.98 -8.51 10.62
C PRO A 262 7.91 -7.38 10.17
N ASP A 263 9.23 -7.60 10.28
CA ASP A 263 10.24 -6.61 9.96
C ASP A 263 10.74 -6.65 8.50
N THR A 264 10.18 -7.53 7.67
CA THR A 264 10.72 -7.80 6.32
C THR A 264 10.74 -6.56 5.44
N PHE A 265 9.69 -5.73 5.50
CA PHE A 265 9.63 -4.50 4.71
C PHE A 265 10.17 -3.26 5.43
N ARG A 266 10.80 -3.38 6.61
CA ARG A 266 11.39 -2.21 7.29
C ARG A 266 12.43 -1.50 6.42
N GLU A 267 13.22 -2.26 5.66
CA GLU A 267 14.20 -1.66 4.75
C GLU A 267 13.51 -0.93 3.60
N PHE A 268 12.46 -1.53 3.02
CA PHE A 268 11.63 -0.89 1.99
C PHE A 268 10.98 0.41 2.49
N GLU A 269 10.40 0.40 3.69
CA GLU A 269 9.80 1.61 4.30
C GLU A 269 10.86 2.65 4.65
N LYS A 270 12.06 2.25 5.08
CA LYS A 270 13.18 3.17 5.29
C LYS A 270 13.56 3.87 3.98
N TRP A 271 13.60 3.14 2.87
CA TRP A 271 13.84 3.70 1.54
C TRP A 271 12.78 4.73 1.13
N ILE A 272 11.50 4.48 1.43
CA ILE A 272 10.43 5.48 1.25
C ILE A 272 10.72 6.72 2.08
N GLN A 273 11.07 6.55 3.36
CA GLN A 273 11.38 7.66 4.26
C GLN A 273 12.60 8.45 3.78
N ASP A 274 13.66 7.80 3.31
CA ASP A 274 14.86 8.46 2.81
C ASP A 274 14.55 9.30 1.56
N ARG A 275 13.64 8.87 0.68
CA ARG A 275 13.17 9.68 -0.46
C ARG A 275 12.29 10.86 -0.06
N LEU A 276 11.38 10.66 0.91
CA LEU A 276 10.45 11.69 1.35
C LEU A 276 11.15 12.80 2.13
N PHE A 277 12.13 12.41 2.94
CA PHE A 277 12.70 13.28 3.95
C PHE A 277 14.23 13.40 3.91
N GLY A 278 14.89 12.77 2.93
CA GLY A 278 16.28 13.04 2.59
C GLY A 278 16.48 14.52 2.26
N LYS A 279 17.72 14.99 2.47
CA LYS A 279 18.10 16.39 2.25
C LYS A 279 17.99 16.80 0.79
#